data_AF-E0PDK0-F1
#
_entry.id   AF-E0PDK0-F1
#
_cell.length_a   1.000
_cell.length_b   1.000
_cell.length_c   1.000
_cell.angle_alpha   90.00
_cell.angle_beta   90.00
_cell.angle_gamma   90.00
#
_symmetry.space_group_name_H-M   'P 1'
#
loop_
_entity.id
_entity.type
_entity.pdbx_description
1 polymer ?
#
loop_
_entity_poly.entity_id
_entity_poly.type
_entity_poly.pdbx_seq_one_letter_code
_entity_poly.pdbx_strand_id
1 'polypeptide(L)'
;MENLRIKNDFPSNLWKNQYQLANEVLHPSSQGTFNRLGTVDSKEVITIGRTDYGLATPGEHSAISLAQLTSVFLTVYSSGDSLLSAIMINKWVDVVRESYFKTHDYIFPNEPKLWNEDKKS
;
A
#
# COMPACT_ATOMS: atom_id res chain seq x y z
N MET A 1 3.25 -38.68 16.01
CA MET A 1 2.89 -37.72 14.94
C MET A 1 3.24 -36.35 15.46
N GLU A 2 4.53 -36.02 15.36
CA GLU A 2 5.18 -34.84 15.94
C GLU A 2 4.47 -33.56 15.47
N ASN A 3 4.20 -32.64 16.40
CA ASN A 3 3.47 -31.41 16.19
C ASN A 3 4.15 -30.47 15.18
N LEU A 4 3.73 -30.53 13.90
CA LEU A 4 4.05 -29.52 12.87
C LEU A 4 3.63 -28.09 13.26
N ARG A 5 2.82 -27.96 14.31
CA ARG A 5 2.26 -26.70 14.81
C ARG A 5 3.27 -25.79 15.52
N ILE A 6 4.45 -26.31 15.89
CA ILE A 6 5.42 -25.60 16.73
C ILE A 6 6.50 -24.86 15.90
N LYS A 7 6.57 -25.08 14.58
CA LYS A 7 7.71 -24.61 13.76
C LYS A 7 7.52 -23.30 12.99
N ASN A 8 6.34 -22.70 13.01
CA ASN A 8 6.13 -21.43 12.32
C ASN A 8 5.89 -20.32 13.33
N ASP A 9 6.97 -19.64 13.69
CA ASP A 9 6.96 -18.30 14.29
C ASP A 9 6.54 -17.27 13.21
N PHE A 10 5.41 -17.52 12.55
CA PHE A 10 4.84 -16.59 11.59
C PHE A 10 4.12 -15.52 12.42
N PRO A 11 4.48 -14.23 12.30
CA PRO A 11 3.86 -13.16 13.08
C PRO A 11 2.43 -12.93 12.56
N SER A 12 1.54 -13.84 12.93
CA SER A 12 0.16 -13.91 12.44
C SER A 12 -0.59 -12.61 12.74
N ASN A 13 -0.33 -11.99 13.89
CA ASN A 13 -0.90 -10.71 14.27
C ASN A 13 -0.45 -9.56 13.36
N LEU A 14 0.79 -9.57 12.87
CA LEU A 14 1.30 -8.54 11.95
C LEU A 14 0.63 -8.65 10.57
N TRP A 15 0.47 -9.88 10.08
CA TRP A 15 -0.07 -10.14 8.75
C TRP A 15 -1.59 -10.26 8.71
N LYS A 16 -2.27 -10.34 9.86
CA LYS A 16 -3.72 -10.55 9.94
C LYS A 16 -4.49 -9.49 9.16
N ASN A 17 -4.15 -8.21 9.34
CA ASN A 17 -4.84 -7.11 8.66
C ASN A 17 -4.63 -7.17 7.14
N GLN A 18 -3.41 -7.47 6.69
CA GLN A 18 -3.10 -7.59 5.26
C GLN A 18 -3.77 -8.81 4.63
N TYR A 19 -3.82 -9.93 5.36
CA TYR A 19 -4.53 -11.14 4.94
C TYR A 19 -6.04 -10.91 4.86
N GLN A 20 -6.64 -10.23 5.85
CA GLN A 20 -8.05 -9.85 5.80
C GLN A 20 -8.35 -8.93 4.62
N LEU A 21 -7.54 -7.89 4.40
CA LEU A 21 -7.68 -6.99 3.26
C LEU A 21 -7.58 -7.74 1.92
N ALA A 22 -6.60 -8.62 1.75
CA ALA A 22 -6.44 -9.42 0.54
C ALA A 22 -7.64 -10.36 0.29
N ASN A 23 -8.19 -10.95 1.36
CA ASN A 23 -9.38 -11.80 1.26
C ASN A 23 -10.63 -11.00 0.88
N GLU A 24 -10.79 -9.76 1.37
CA GLU A 24 -11.89 -8.88 0.94
C GLU A 24 -11.77 -8.51 -0.54
N VAL A 25 -10.56 -8.42 -1.10
CA VAL A 25 -10.35 -8.14 -2.53
C VAL A 25 -10.63 -9.37 -3.41
N LEU A 26 -10.26 -10.58 -2.98
CA LEU A 26 -10.36 -11.81 -3.77
C LEU A 26 -11.74 -12.47 -3.69
N HIS A 27 -12.41 -12.38 -2.54
CA HIS A 27 -13.76 -12.86 -2.37
C HIS A 27 -14.73 -11.69 -2.60
N PRO A 28 -15.50 -11.67 -3.71
CA PRO A 28 -16.51 -10.66 -3.96
C PRO A 28 -17.70 -10.86 -3.03
N SER A 29 -17.50 -10.68 -1.72
CA SER A 29 -18.57 -10.42 -0.77
C SER A 29 -19.04 -8.98 -0.97
N SER A 30 -20.17 -8.59 -0.38
CA SER A 30 -20.60 -7.19 -0.39
C SER A 30 -19.51 -6.24 0.14
N GLN A 31 -18.64 -6.71 1.04
CA GLN A 31 -17.44 -6.00 1.52
C GLN A 31 -16.33 -5.82 0.47
N GLY A 32 -16.17 -6.73 -0.50
CA GLY A 32 -15.18 -6.55 -1.59
C GLY A 32 -15.49 -5.37 -2.53
N THR A 33 -16.68 -4.78 -2.39
CA THR A 33 -17.10 -3.54 -3.07
C THR A 33 -17.00 -2.30 -2.18
N PHE A 34 -16.81 -2.47 -0.86
CA PHE A 34 -16.58 -1.34 0.05
C PHE A 34 -15.25 -0.67 -0.32
N ASN A 35 -15.21 0.66 -0.28
CA ASN A 35 -14.12 1.52 -0.76
C ASN A 35 -13.81 1.44 -2.27
N ARG A 36 -14.54 0.68 -3.08
CA ARG A 36 -14.47 0.77 -4.56
C ARG A 36 -15.65 1.53 -5.17
N LEU A 37 -16.73 1.66 -4.42
CA LEU A 37 -17.89 2.48 -4.73
C LEU A 37 -17.94 3.61 -3.72
N GLY A 38 -17.56 4.81 -4.15
CA GLY A 38 -17.50 5.98 -3.28
C GLY A 38 -17.35 7.24 -4.12
N THR A 39 -18.16 8.24 -3.79
CA THR A 39 -18.07 9.59 -4.35
C THR A 39 -17.36 10.45 -3.32
N VAL A 40 -16.27 11.11 -3.71
CA VAL A 40 -15.47 12.00 -2.85
C VAL A 40 -16.32 13.17 -2.31
N ASP A 41 -17.31 13.58 -3.11
CA ASP A 41 -18.26 14.63 -2.81
C ASP A 41 -19.59 14.03 -2.33
N SER A 42 -20.29 14.67 -1.41
CA SER A 42 -21.59 14.24 -0.85
C SER A 42 -22.76 14.25 -1.85
N LYS A 43 -22.47 14.09 -3.14
CA LYS A 43 -23.47 13.96 -4.19
C LYS A 43 -24.09 12.57 -4.04
N GLU A 44 -25.41 12.53 -3.89
CA GLU A 44 -26.23 11.31 -3.89
C GLU A 44 -26.25 10.66 -5.29
N VAL A 45 -25.08 10.34 -5.82
CA VAL A 45 -24.90 9.68 -7.10
C VAL A 45 -23.96 8.51 -6.85
N ILE A 46 -24.45 7.30 -7.15
CA ILE A 46 -23.61 6.10 -7.15
C ILE A 46 -22.73 6.17 -8.39
N THR A 47 -21.49 6.65 -8.23
CA THR A 47 -20.52 6.63 -9.32
C THR A 47 -19.91 5.23 -9.44
N ILE A 48 -20.07 4.61 -10.60
CA ILE A 48 -19.37 3.38 -10.97
C ILE A 48 -18.12 3.82 -11.75
N GLY A 49 -16.93 3.72 -11.15
CA GLY A 49 -15.71 4.22 -11.78
C GLY A 49 -14.46 4.19 -10.90
N ARG A 50 -13.35 4.75 -11.40
CA ARG A 50 -12.10 4.91 -10.63
C ARG A 50 -12.39 5.78 -9.41
N THR A 51 -12.12 5.23 -8.24
CA THR A 51 -12.22 5.92 -6.96
C THR A 51 -10.88 5.83 -6.25
N ASP A 52 -10.50 6.89 -5.56
CA ASP A 52 -9.22 6.95 -4.83
C ASP A 52 -9.35 6.28 -3.43
N TYR A 53 -10.55 5.82 -3.10
CA TYR A 53 -10.85 5.11 -1.85
C TYR A 53 -10.07 3.79 -1.76
N GLY A 54 -9.45 3.54 -0.59
CA GLY A 54 -8.75 2.28 -0.30
C GLY A 54 -7.45 2.04 -1.09
N LEU A 55 -6.96 3.01 -1.86
CA LEU A 55 -5.75 2.84 -2.67
C LEU A 55 -4.44 3.05 -1.88
N ALA A 56 -4.49 3.56 -0.65
CA ALA A 56 -3.28 3.93 0.08
C ALA A 56 -2.35 2.75 0.36
N THR A 57 -2.85 1.70 1.00
CA THR A 57 -2.09 0.47 1.30
C THR A 57 -1.56 -0.23 0.03
N PRO A 58 -2.39 -0.54 -0.99
CA PRO A 58 -1.88 -1.15 -2.22
C PRO A 58 -0.93 -0.23 -3.00
N GLY A 59 -1.14 1.09 -2.96
CA GLY A 59 -0.28 2.09 -3.58
C GLY A 59 1.12 2.12 -2.95
N GLU A 60 1.21 2.17 -1.61
CA GLU A 60 2.48 2.09 -0.88
C GLU A 60 3.22 0.78 -1.16
N HIS A 61 2.55 -0.36 -1.01
CA HIS A 61 3.18 -1.66 -1.21
C HIS A 61 3.65 -1.87 -2.66
N SER A 62 2.91 -1.35 -3.64
CA SER A 62 3.33 -1.37 -5.05
C SER A 62 4.59 -0.53 -5.26
N ALA A 63 4.67 0.66 -4.66
CA ALA A 63 5.85 1.53 -4.74
C ALA A 63 7.09 0.87 -4.12
N ILE A 64 6.95 0.26 -2.94
CA ILE A 64 8.04 -0.46 -2.26
C ILE A 64 8.52 -1.64 -3.12
N SER A 65 7.58 -2.45 -3.61
CA SER A 65 7.91 -3.64 -4.42
C SER A 65 8.64 -3.23 -5.70
N LEU A 66 8.17 -2.17 -6.37
CA LEU A 66 8.80 -1.64 -7.57
C LEU A 66 10.21 -1.13 -7.27
N ALA A 67 10.39 -0.33 -6.22
CA ALA A 67 11.70 0.18 -5.82
C ALA A 67 12.69 -0.95 -5.50
N GLN A 68 12.25 -2.00 -4.81
CA GLN A 68 13.07 -3.16 -4.49
C GLN A 68 13.47 -3.95 -5.76
N LEU A 69 12.50 -4.28 -6.61
CA LEU A 69 12.75 -5.01 -7.86
C LEU A 69 13.68 -4.23 -8.80
N THR A 70 13.45 -2.92 -8.95
CA THR A 70 14.30 -2.08 -9.79
C THR A 70 15.70 -1.91 -9.18
N SER A 71 15.83 -1.79 -7.86
CA SER A 71 17.14 -1.73 -7.21
C SER A 71 17.94 -3.01 -7.48
N VAL A 72 17.31 -4.19 -7.35
CA VAL A 72 17.94 -5.47 -7.69
C VAL A 72 18.39 -5.48 -9.15
N PHE A 73 17.50 -5.10 -10.08
CA PHE A 73 17.82 -5.03 -11.51
C PHE A 73 19.03 -4.13 -11.82
N LEU A 74 19.08 -2.93 -11.23
CA LEU A 74 20.16 -1.96 -11.44
C LEU A 74 21.51 -2.41 -10.85
N THR A 75 21.48 -3.29 -9.85
CA THR A 75 22.69 -3.84 -9.22
C THR A 75 23.27 -5.06 -9.91
N VAL A 76 22.55 -5.68 -10.87
CA VAL A 76 23.04 -6.85 -11.63
C VAL A 76 24.34 -6.53 -12.38
N TYR A 77 24.38 -5.37 -13.03
CA TYR A 77 25.59 -4.80 -13.62
C TYR A 77 25.78 -3.40 -13.06
N SER A 78 26.39 -3.33 -11.87
CA SER A 78 26.53 -2.07 -11.15
C SER A 78 27.46 -1.08 -11.88
N SER A 79 27.00 0.15 -12.00
CA SER A 79 27.77 1.33 -12.41
C SER A 79 27.49 2.46 -11.42
N GLY A 80 28.28 3.54 -11.46
CA GLY A 80 28.02 4.71 -10.61
C GLY A 80 26.61 5.27 -10.82
N ASP A 81 26.17 5.32 -12.08
CA ASP A 81 24.83 5.81 -12.45
C ASP A 81 23.72 4.85 -12.00
N SER A 82 23.97 3.53 -12.05
CA SER A 82 22.97 2.55 -11.61
C SER A 82 22.80 2.56 -10.09
N LEU A 83 23.88 2.78 -9.33
CA LEU A 83 23.82 2.98 -7.88
C LEU A 83 23.05 4.26 -7.53
N LEU A 84 23.34 5.37 -8.20
CA LEU A 84 22.62 6.63 -8.00
C LEU A 84 21.13 6.47 -8.30
N SER A 85 20.79 5.77 -9.39
CA SER A 85 19.41 5.50 -9.78
C SER A 85 18.68 4.62 -8.75
N ALA A 86 19.35 3.62 -8.18
CA ALA A 86 18.79 2.78 -7.11
C ALA A 86 18.54 3.58 -5.82
N ILE A 87 19.44 4.51 -5.46
CA ILE A 87 19.22 5.42 -4.32
C ILE A 87 18.01 6.32 -4.59
N MET A 88 17.93 6.87 -5.81
CA MET A 88 16.87 7.78 -6.19
C MET A 88 15.50 7.08 -6.17
N ILE A 89 15.38 5.85 -6.68
CA ILE A 89 14.09 5.15 -6.71
C ILE A 89 13.55 4.84 -5.30
N ASN A 90 14.43 4.60 -4.33
CA ASN A 90 14.02 4.44 -2.93
C ASN A 90 13.47 5.74 -2.35
N LYS A 91 14.04 6.91 -2.69
CA LYS A 91 13.48 8.22 -2.29
C LYS A 91 12.12 8.50 -2.93
N TRP A 92 11.90 8.02 -4.16
CA TRP A 92 10.61 8.16 -4.84
C TRP A 92 9.48 7.40 -4.13
N VAL A 93 9.78 6.36 -3.35
CA VAL A 93 8.78 5.67 -2.52
C VAL A 93 8.12 6.64 -1.54
N ASP A 94 8.88 7.55 -0.93
CA ASP A 94 8.36 8.52 0.03
C ASP A 94 7.43 9.55 -0.64
N VAL A 95 7.76 9.97 -1.87
CA VAL A 95 6.91 10.87 -2.67
C VAL A 95 5.58 10.20 -3.00
N VAL A 96 5.60 8.92 -3.38
CA VAL A 96 4.37 8.15 -3.66
C VAL A 96 3.57 7.93 -2.38
N ARG A 97 4.23 7.62 -1.27
CA ARG A 97 3.57 7.46 0.04
C ARG A 97 2.88 8.76 0.46
N GLU A 98 3.52 9.91 0.27
CA GLU A 98 2.96 11.22 0.57
C GLU A 98 1.66 11.49 -0.18
N SER A 99 1.62 11.24 -1.49
CA SER A 99 0.43 11.50 -2.30
C SER A 99 -0.75 10.61 -1.87
N TYR A 100 -0.50 9.31 -1.68
CA TYR A 100 -1.54 8.36 -1.28
C TYR A 100 -2.02 8.58 0.16
N PHE A 101 -1.13 8.87 1.10
CA PHE A 101 -1.50 9.06 2.50
C PHE A 101 -2.24 10.37 2.73
N LYS A 102 -1.83 11.47 2.06
CA LYS A 102 -2.60 12.72 2.10
C LYS A 102 -3.99 12.56 1.49
N THR A 103 -4.10 11.81 0.41
CA THR A 103 -5.40 11.51 -0.23
C THR A 103 -6.28 10.68 0.71
N HIS A 104 -5.72 9.68 1.37
CA HIS A 104 -6.42 8.91 2.39
C HIS A 104 -6.94 9.77 3.54
N ASP A 105 -6.07 10.60 4.13
CA ASP A 105 -6.42 11.46 5.27
C ASP A 105 -7.46 12.54 4.90
N TYR A 106 -7.48 12.96 3.62
CA TYR A 106 -8.52 13.85 3.08
C TYR A 106 -9.87 13.13 2.93
N ILE A 107 -9.87 11.90 2.41
CA ILE A 107 -11.08 11.12 2.13
C ILE A 107 -11.71 10.56 3.42
N PHE A 108 -10.88 10.14 4.38
CA PHE A 108 -11.30 9.47 5.62
C PHE A 108 -10.89 10.30 6.86
N PRO A 109 -11.52 11.48 7.10
CA PRO A 109 -11.11 12.37 8.20
C PRO A 109 -11.34 11.78 9.61
N ASN A 110 -12.17 10.75 9.72
CA ASN A 110 -12.49 10.06 10.98
C ASN A 110 -11.57 8.86 11.26
N GLU A 111 -10.73 8.46 10.32
CA GLU A 111 -9.79 7.36 10.49
C GLU A 111 -8.43 7.85 11.03
N PRO A 112 -7.60 6.96 11.60
CA PRO A 112 -6.26 7.32 12.03
C PRO A 112 -5.45 7.86 10.84
N LYS A 113 -4.85 9.05 11.02
CA LYS A 113 -4.03 9.67 9.98
C LYS A 113 -2.85 8.77 9.61
N LEU A 114 -2.68 8.53 8.32
CA LEU A 114 -1.54 7.80 7.78
C LEU A 114 -0.35 8.73 7.53
N TRP A 115 -0.60 9.98 7.16
CA TRP A 115 0.44 10.97 6.91
C TRP A 115 0.91 11.62 8.21
N ASN A 116 2.22 11.60 8.45
CA ASN A 116 2.85 12.33 9.54
C ASN A 116 3.65 13.50 8.96
N GLU A 117 3.28 14.73 9.30
CA GLU A 117 3.96 15.94 8.82
C GLU A 117 5.41 16.06 9.34
N ASP A 118 5.72 15.38 10.43
CA ASP A 118 7.05 15.34 11.06
C ASP A 118 8.07 14.44 10.32
N LYS A 119 7.63 13.67 9.30
CA LYS A 119 8.49 12.76 8.52
C LYS A 119 8.99 13.36 7.20
N LYS A 120 9.17 14.68 7.13
CA LYS A 120 9.98 15.29 6.06
C LYS A 120 11.47 15.04 6.35
N SER A 121 11.97 13.88 5.92
CA SER A 121 13.42 13.63 5.84
C SER A 121 13.96 13.91 4.44
#